data_AF-A0AA43T2M4-F1
#
_entry.id   AF-A0AA43T2M4-F1
#
_cell.length_a   1.000
_cell.length_b   1.000
_cell.length_c   1.000
_cell.angle_alpha   90.00
_cell.angle_beta   90.00
_cell.angle_gamma   90.00
#
_symmetry.space_group_name_H-M   'P 1'
#
loop_
_entity.id
_entity.type
_entity.pdbx_description
1 polymer ?
#
loop_
_entity_poly.entity_id
_entity_poly.type
_entity_poly.pdbx_seq_one_letter_code
_entity_poly.pdbx_strand_id
1 'polypeptide(L)'
;METETKTEQKPKTELDLLLEKNERMQDALLDLKDTISRMIGEGRLPNDDETRQWLEGIDSKLENESADRDVLLFNHGSMTTVVPPATERYRPDLNIRYQELASTINETYASADRKYWLGRIQQAGL
;
A
#
# COMPACT_ATOMS: atom_id res chain seq x y z
N MET A 1 -17.24 -13.20 38.46
CA MET A 1 -16.05 -12.57 37.85
C MET A 1 -15.91 -13.17 36.47
N GLU A 2 -16.25 -12.39 35.45
CA GLU A 2 -16.04 -12.78 34.06
C GLU A 2 -14.54 -12.75 33.79
N THR A 3 -13.98 -13.87 33.37
CA THR A 3 -12.60 -13.95 32.91
C THR A 3 -12.51 -13.25 31.57
N GLU A 4 -11.92 -12.05 31.55
CA GLU A 4 -11.48 -11.39 30.33
C GLU A 4 -10.57 -12.35 29.57
N THR A 5 -11.08 -12.89 28.46
CA THR A 5 -10.26 -13.64 27.51
C THR A 5 -9.36 -12.62 26.85
N LYS A 6 -8.08 -12.62 27.25
CA LYS A 6 -7.01 -12.01 26.46
C LYS A 6 -7.08 -12.66 25.07
N THR A 7 -7.63 -11.95 24.10
CA THR A 7 -7.50 -12.31 22.69
C THR A 7 -6.01 -12.32 22.39
N GLU A 8 -5.41 -13.51 22.27
CA GLU A 8 -4.05 -13.66 21.76
C GLU A 8 -4.01 -13.05 20.36
N GLN A 9 -3.36 -11.89 20.23
CA GLN A 9 -3.10 -11.31 18.92
C GLN A 9 -2.16 -12.25 18.18
N LYS A 10 -2.64 -12.76 17.04
CA LYS A 10 -1.80 -13.52 16.10
C LYS A 10 -0.56 -12.66 15.77
N PRO A 11 0.65 -13.25 15.71
CA PRO A 11 1.83 -12.50 15.30
C PRO A 11 1.59 -11.86 13.93
N LYS A 12 1.97 -10.59 13.80
CA LYS A 12 1.87 -9.84 12.55
C LYS A 12 2.71 -10.51 11.47
N THR A 13 2.13 -10.64 10.29
CA THR A 13 2.86 -11.06 9.08
C THR A 13 3.76 -9.94 8.57
N GLU A 14 4.68 -10.27 7.66
CA GLU A 14 5.50 -9.25 6.99
C GLU A 14 4.61 -8.23 6.24
N LEU A 15 3.56 -8.70 5.58
CA LEU A 15 2.58 -7.83 4.93
C LEU A 15 1.94 -6.86 5.94
N ASP A 16 1.49 -7.34 7.10
CA ASP A 16 0.87 -6.49 8.12
C ASP A 16 1.82 -5.37 8.55
N LEU A 17 3.10 -5.69 8.75
CA LEU A 17 4.11 -4.69 9.14
C LEU A 17 4.38 -3.67 8.03
N LEU A 18 4.40 -4.10 6.76
CA LEU A 18 4.60 -3.23 5.61
C LEU A 18 3.39 -2.32 5.39
N LEU A 19 2.17 -2.85 5.47
CA LEU A 19 0.94 -2.08 5.36
C LEU A 19 0.80 -1.07 6.50
N GLU A 20 1.06 -1.46 7.75
CA GLU A 20 1.03 -0.52 8.87
C GLU A 20 2.09 0.59 8.74
N LYS A 21 3.27 0.28 8.18
CA LYS A 21 4.28 1.30 7.91
C LYS A 21 3.80 2.27 6.84
N ASN A 22 3.18 1.77 5.79
CA ASN A 22 2.63 2.57 4.70
C ASN A 22 1.47 3.46 5.19
N GLU A 23 0.53 2.91 5.97
CA GLU A 23 -0.57 3.66 6.59
C GLU A 23 -0.05 4.79 7.49
N ARG A 24 0.91 4.50 8.38
CA ARG A 24 1.53 5.54 9.22
C ARG A 24 2.20 6.66 8.42
N MET A 25 2.77 6.33 7.25
CA MET A 25 3.37 7.35 6.38
C MET A 25 2.30 8.22 5.74
N GLN A 26 1.20 7.62 5.25
CA GLN A 26 0.07 8.36 4.69
C GLN A 26 -0.55 9.30 5.72
N ASP A 27 -0.80 8.81 6.95
CA ASP A 27 -1.33 9.63 8.04
C ASP A 27 -0.41 10.83 8.34
N ALA A 28 0.90 10.59 8.47
CA ALA A 28 1.86 11.66 8.73
C ALA A 28 1.92 12.71 7.61
N LEU A 29 1.78 12.28 6.35
CA LEU A 29 1.75 13.17 5.19
C LEU A 29 0.46 13.99 5.14
N LEU A 30 -0.69 13.39 5.44
CA LEU A 30 -1.97 14.09 5.53
C LEU A 30 -1.96 15.13 6.67
N ASP A 31 -1.47 14.75 7.84
CA ASP A 31 -1.32 15.66 8.98
C ASP A 31 -0.41 16.85 8.64
N LEU A 32 0.68 16.61 7.91
CA LEU A 32 1.59 17.65 7.44
C LEU A 32 0.88 18.58 6.45
N LYS A 33 0.15 18.02 5.48
CA LYS A 33 -0.61 18.79 4.48
C LYS A 33 -1.64 19.68 5.14
N ASP A 34 -2.40 19.15 6.08
CA ASP A 34 -3.42 19.87 6.83
C ASP A 34 -2.80 20.98 7.68
N THR A 35 -1.65 20.70 8.30
CA THR A 35 -0.91 21.70 9.09
C THR A 35 -0.43 22.86 8.22
N ILE A 36 0.19 22.57 7.05
CA ILE A 36 0.64 23.61 6.12
C ILE A 36 -0.55 24.42 5.61
N SER A 37 -1.61 23.75 5.16
CA SER A 37 -2.83 24.40 4.64
C SER A 37 -3.46 25.33 5.68
N ARG A 38 -3.51 24.89 6.94
CA ARG A 38 -4.00 25.71 8.06
C ARG A 38 -3.07 26.90 8.32
N MET A 39 -1.75 26.73 8.32
CA MET A 39 -0.80 27.82 8.52
C MET A 39 -0.90 28.87 7.40
N ILE A 40 -1.19 28.47 6.17
CA ILE A 40 -1.50 29.41 5.06
C ILE A 40 -2.80 30.17 5.37
N GLY A 41 -3.88 29.47 5.74
CA GLY A 41 -5.16 30.11 6.08
C GLY A 41 -5.09 31.06 7.28
N GLU A 42 -4.19 30.78 8.23
CA GLU A 42 -3.89 31.64 9.39
C GLU A 42 -2.93 32.81 9.06
N GLY A 43 -2.41 32.89 7.84
CA GLY A 43 -1.43 33.91 7.42
C GLY A 43 -0.04 33.74 8.04
N ARG A 44 0.26 32.55 8.59
CA ARG A 44 1.56 32.20 9.20
C ARG A 44 2.56 31.67 8.18
N LEU A 45 2.08 31.17 7.05
CA LEU A 45 2.87 30.87 5.85
C LEU A 45 2.33 31.69 4.66
N PRO A 46 3.21 32.13 3.75
CA PRO A 46 2.77 32.73 2.50
C PRO A 46 2.02 31.71 1.63
N ASN A 47 1.07 32.17 0.83
CA ASN A 47 0.43 31.35 -0.22
C ASN A 47 1.10 31.58 -1.57
N ASP A 48 2.41 31.32 -1.62
CA ASP A 48 3.26 31.51 -2.78
C ASP A 48 3.59 30.18 -3.47
N ASP A 49 4.37 30.28 -4.56
CA ASP A 49 4.70 29.14 -5.39
C ASP A 49 5.54 28.10 -4.64
N GLU A 50 6.41 28.53 -3.72
CA GLU A 50 7.20 27.61 -2.89
C GLU A 50 6.29 26.77 -1.98
N THR A 51 5.36 27.42 -1.29
CA THR A 51 4.44 26.71 -0.38
C THR A 51 3.48 25.79 -1.14
N ARG A 52 3.08 26.18 -2.36
CA ARG A 52 2.31 25.29 -3.26
C ARG A 52 3.12 24.08 -3.71
N GLN A 53 4.39 24.26 -4.07
CA GLN A 53 5.28 23.15 -4.43
C GLN A 53 5.46 22.15 -3.28
N TRP A 54 5.46 22.61 -2.02
CA TRP A 54 5.48 21.69 -0.87
C TRP A 54 4.21 20.85 -0.79
N LEU A 55 3.03 21.46 -0.98
CA LEU A 55 1.75 20.74 -0.98
C LEU A 55 1.67 19.74 -2.14
N GLU A 56 2.09 20.13 -3.34
CA GLU A 56 2.19 19.24 -4.51
C GLU A 56 3.16 18.08 -4.26
N GLY A 57 4.29 18.35 -3.60
CA GLY A 57 5.25 17.32 -3.22
C GLY A 57 4.69 16.32 -2.20
N ILE A 58 3.83 16.78 -1.27
CA ILE A 58 3.13 15.89 -0.35
C ILE A 58 2.09 15.04 -1.09
N ASP A 59 1.33 15.64 -2.01
CA ASP A 59 0.34 14.92 -2.81
C ASP A 59 0.98 13.82 -3.65
N SER A 60 2.09 14.13 -4.32
CA SER A 60 2.85 13.12 -5.06
C SER A 60 3.37 11.99 -4.16
N LYS A 61 3.79 12.29 -2.91
CA LYS A 61 4.19 11.26 -1.95
C LYS A 61 3.01 10.39 -1.51
N LEU A 62 1.84 10.97 -1.26
CA LEU A 62 0.62 10.22 -0.92
C LEU A 62 0.20 9.28 -2.04
N GLU A 63 0.27 9.74 -3.29
CA GLU A 63 0.02 8.90 -4.47
C GLU A 63 1.00 7.72 -4.54
N ASN A 64 2.29 7.96 -4.29
CA ASN A 64 3.30 6.90 -4.28
C ASN A 64 3.08 5.88 -3.15
N GLU A 65 2.73 6.32 -1.93
CA GLU A 65 2.41 5.39 -0.84
C GLU A 65 1.14 4.58 -1.16
N SER A 66 0.13 5.19 -1.80
CA SER A 66 -1.07 4.47 -2.25
C SER A 66 -0.75 3.42 -3.31
N ALA A 67 0.12 3.75 -4.27
CA ALA A 67 0.58 2.82 -5.29
C ALA A 67 1.40 1.67 -4.70
N ASP A 68 2.29 1.96 -3.73
CA ASP A 68 3.07 0.95 -2.99
C ASP A 68 2.13 -0.06 -2.30
N ARG A 69 1.06 0.43 -1.66
CA ARG A 69 0.04 -0.40 -1.01
C ARG A 69 -0.63 -1.35 -1.99
N ASP A 70 -1.00 -0.88 -3.17
CA ASP A 70 -1.67 -1.72 -4.18
C ASP A 70 -0.75 -2.85 -4.66
N VAL A 71 0.55 -2.59 -4.85
CA VAL A 71 1.51 -3.62 -5.21
C VAL A 71 1.71 -4.63 -4.07
N LEU A 72 1.79 -4.17 -2.82
CA LEU A 72 1.92 -5.05 -1.66
C LEU A 72 0.71 -5.98 -1.52
N LEU A 73 -0.51 -5.44 -1.64
CA LEU A 73 -1.75 -6.22 -1.59
C LEU A 73 -1.81 -7.24 -2.73
N PHE A 74 -1.45 -6.84 -3.95
CA PHE A 74 -1.37 -7.73 -5.09
C PHE A 74 -0.38 -8.88 -4.83
N ASN A 75 0.83 -8.57 -4.38
CA ASN A 75 1.87 -9.55 -4.12
C ASN A 75 1.49 -10.53 -3.02
N HIS A 76 0.55 -10.20 -2.13
CA HIS A 76 0.12 -11.09 -1.04
C HIS A 76 -1.28 -11.67 -1.26
N GLY A 77 -1.69 -11.85 -2.51
CA GLY A 77 -2.87 -12.66 -2.82
C GLY A 77 -4.22 -11.93 -2.72
N SER A 78 -4.23 -10.62 -2.45
CA SER A 78 -5.48 -9.86 -2.40
C SER A 78 -6.24 -9.95 -3.73
N MET A 79 -7.57 -9.93 -3.66
CA MET A 79 -8.42 -9.89 -4.84
C MET A 79 -8.34 -8.51 -5.50
N THR A 80 -7.58 -8.40 -6.59
CA THR A 80 -7.51 -7.19 -7.41
C THR A 80 -8.11 -7.46 -8.79
N THR A 81 -8.49 -6.40 -9.50
CA THR A 81 -9.06 -6.49 -10.86
C THR A 81 -8.02 -6.23 -11.96
N VAL A 82 -6.88 -5.64 -11.58
CA VAL A 82 -5.78 -5.24 -12.46
C VAL A 82 -4.43 -5.57 -11.83
N VAL A 83 -3.39 -5.66 -12.67
CA VAL A 83 -2.00 -5.72 -12.22
C VAL A 83 -1.59 -4.28 -11.90
N PRO A 84 -1.20 -3.96 -10.65
CA PRO A 84 -0.75 -2.61 -10.33
C PRO A 84 0.55 -2.28 -11.08
N PRO A 85 0.81 -1.01 -11.43
CA PRO A 85 2.10 -0.63 -12.01
C PRO A 85 3.22 -0.84 -10.99
N ALA A 86 4.44 -1.05 -11.48
CA ALA A 86 5.61 -1.03 -10.59
C ALA A 86 5.84 0.38 -10.03
N THR A 87 6.21 0.43 -8.76
CA THR A 87 6.62 1.65 -8.07
C THR A 87 8.14 1.69 -7.92
N GLU A 88 8.67 2.75 -7.31
CA GLU A 88 10.09 2.83 -6.97
C GLU A 88 10.51 1.72 -5.99
N ARG A 89 9.62 1.33 -5.07
CA ARG A 89 9.94 0.38 -3.99
C ARG A 89 9.52 -1.04 -4.30
N TYR A 90 8.41 -1.22 -5.02
CA TYR A 90 7.78 -2.51 -5.20
C TYR A 90 7.42 -2.76 -6.67
N ARG A 91 7.41 -4.04 -7.04
CA ARG A 91 6.91 -4.48 -8.35
C ARG A 91 5.94 -5.64 -8.16
N PRO A 92 4.95 -5.80 -9.06
CA PRO A 92 4.15 -7.01 -9.12
C PRO A 92 5.04 -8.25 -9.23
N ASP A 93 4.89 -9.17 -8.28
CA ASP A 93 5.71 -10.39 -8.18
C ASP A 93 4.82 -11.61 -7.98
N LEU A 94 4.70 -12.41 -9.04
CA LEU A 94 3.90 -13.63 -9.03
C LEU A 94 4.53 -14.76 -8.21
N ASN A 95 5.82 -14.70 -7.89
CA ASN A 95 6.46 -15.69 -7.03
C ASN A 95 6.07 -15.45 -5.57
N ILE A 96 6.11 -14.18 -5.11
CA ILE A 96 5.62 -13.82 -3.77
C ILE A 96 4.14 -14.19 -3.65
N ARG A 97 3.33 -13.79 -4.64
CA ARG A 97 1.88 -14.09 -4.66
C ARG A 97 1.59 -15.58 -4.64
N TYR A 98 2.34 -16.37 -5.41
CA TYR A 98 2.21 -17.82 -5.40
C TYR A 98 2.56 -18.40 -4.02
N GLN A 99 3.68 -17.99 -3.43
CA GLN A 99 4.11 -18.49 -2.13
C GLN A 99 3.09 -18.16 -1.03
N GLU A 100 2.55 -16.94 -1.05
CA GLU A 100 1.55 -16.51 -0.06
C GLU A 100 0.24 -17.27 -0.21
N LEU A 101 -0.26 -17.42 -1.44
CA LEU A 101 -1.50 -18.17 -1.68
C LEU A 101 -1.35 -19.67 -1.42
N ALA A 102 -0.17 -20.23 -1.70
CA ALA A 102 0.11 -21.64 -1.44
C ALA A 102 0.18 -21.93 0.07
N SER A 103 0.75 -21.00 0.85
CA SER A 103 0.89 -21.14 2.31
C SER A 103 -0.41 -20.86 3.08
N THR A 104 -1.26 -19.97 2.57
CA THR A 104 -2.49 -19.54 3.26
C THR A 104 -3.76 -20.25 2.78
N ILE A 105 -3.82 -20.70 1.52
CA ILE A 105 -5.00 -21.35 0.92
C ILE A 105 -4.68 -22.78 0.50
N ASN A 106 -4.01 -22.96 -0.65
CA ASN A 106 -3.46 -24.23 -1.16
C ASN A 106 -2.73 -24.03 -2.51
N GLU A 107 -1.90 -25.00 -2.88
CA GLU A 107 -1.11 -24.98 -4.12
C GLU A 107 -1.94 -25.01 -5.40
N THR A 108 -3.12 -25.65 -5.40
CA THR A 108 -3.97 -25.74 -6.60
C THR A 108 -4.52 -24.36 -6.96
N TYR A 109 -5.02 -23.63 -5.95
CA TYR A 109 -5.49 -22.27 -6.11
C TYR A 109 -4.34 -21.34 -6.51
N ALA A 110 -3.20 -21.41 -5.81
CA ALA A 110 -2.03 -20.60 -6.12
C ALA A 110 -1.54 -20.81 -7.57
N SER A 111 -1.54 -22.04 -8.05
CA SER A 111 -1.17 -22.38 -9.43
C SER A 111 -2.15 -21.78 -10.46
N ALA A 112 -3.46 -21.87 -10.18
CA ALA A 112 -4.49 -21.30 -11.04
C ALA A 112 -4.41 -19.77 -11.09
N ASP A 113 -4.25 -19.12 -9.94
CA ASP A 113 -4.09 -17.68 -9.81
C ASP A 113 -2.82 -17.18 -10.53
N ARG A 114 -1.69 -17.86 -10.34
CA ARG A 114 -0.44 -17.55 -11.05
C ARG A 114 -0.62 -17.62 -12.57
N LYS A 115 -1.29 -18.66 -13.08
CA LYS A 115 -1.57 -18.79 -14.52
C LYS A 115 -2.46 -17.66 -15.04
N TYR A 116 -3.48 -17.29 -14.27
CA TYR A 116 -4.39 -16.20 -14.61
C TYR A 116 -3.65 -14.86 -14.72
N TRP A 117 -2.83 -14.51 -13.72
CA TRP A 117 -2.12 -13.24 -13.73
C TRP A 117 -0.95 -13.19 -14.70
N LEU A 118 -0.26 -14.30 -14.93
CA LEU A 118 0.79 -14.38 -15.96
C LEU A 118 0.25 -13.98 -17.33
N GLY A 119 -0.96 -14.44 -17.70
CA GLY A 119 -1.60 -14.05 -18.94
C GLY A 119 -1.91 -12.56 -19.03
N ARG A 120 -2.31 -11.93 -17.92
CA ARG A 120 -2.60 -10.48 -17.87
C ARG A 120 -1.35 -9.61 -17.94
N ILE A 121 -0.28 -10.01 -17.27
CA ILE A 121 1.02 -9.32 -17.34
C ILE A 121 1.51 -9.31 -18.79
N GLN A 122 1.47 -10.47 -19.45
CA GLN A 122 1.85 -10.61 -20.87
C GLN A 122 0.98 -9.77 -21.81
N GLN A 123 -0.33 -9.68 -21.55
CA GLN A 123 -1.25 -8.84 -22.34
C GLN A 123 -1.05 -7.34 -22.11
N ALA A 124 -0.63 -6.95 -20.90
CA ALA A 124 -0.37 -5.56 -20.54
C ALA A 124 0.98 -5.04 -21.06
N GLY A 125 1.85 -5.90 -21.59
CA GLY A 125 3.19 -5.52 -22.03
C GLY A 125 4.14 -5.17 -20.87
N LEU A 126 3.85 -5.71 -19.69
CA LEU A 126 4.65 -5.56 -18.46
C LEU A 126 5.68 -6.69 -18.32
#